data_AF-A0A838D578-F1
#
_entry.id   AF-A0A838D578-F1
#
_cell.length_a   1.000
_cell.length_b   1.000
_cell.length_c   1.000
_cell.angle_alpha   90.00
_cell.angle_beta   90.00
_cell.angle_gamma   90.00
#
_symmetry.space_group_name_H-M   'P 1'
#
loop_
_entity.id
_entity.type
_entity.pdbx_description
1 polymer ?
#
loop_
_entity_poly.entity_id
_entity_poly.type
_entity_poly.pdbx_seq_one_letter_code
_entity_poly.pdbx_strand_id
1 'polypeptide(L)' 'MAKLNHKSGRWLIIVGFILIIMGIIFQLQSISMVGPSSSFMYANPDWTFNGLIVIGVGGSVLIFGLYVTTRKYKNPSIS' A
#
# COMPACT_ATOMS: atom_id res chain seq x y z
N MET A 1 -21.13 -10.64 -7.38
CA MET A 1 -20.00 -10.72 -6.41
C MET A 1 -18.74 -11.15 -7.16
N ALA A 2 -17.66 -10.35 -7.11
CA ALA A 2 -16.41 -10.72 -7.77
C ALA A 2 -15.71 -11.85 -7.01
N LYS A 3 -15.33 -12.93 -7.71
CA LYS A 3 -14.52 -14.02 -7.14
C LYS A 3 -13.08 -13.54 -6.97
N LEU A 4 -12.69 -13.18 -5.75
CA LEU A 4 -11.29 -12.93 -5.39
C LEU A 4 -10.48 -14.22 -5.55
N ASN A 5 -9.46 -14.22 -6.41
CA ASN A 5 -8.60 -15.38 -6.62
C ASN A 5 -7.20 -15.14 -6.00
N HIS A 6 -6.41 -16.20 -5.84
CA HIS A 6 -5.06 -16.10 -5.26
C HIS A 6 -4.09 -15.21 -6.08
N LYS A 7 -4.26 -15.10 -7.41
CA LYS A 7 -3.53 -14.12 -8.23
C LYS A 7 -3.93 -12.70 -7.86
N SER A 8 -5.21 -12.43 -7.57
CA SER A 8 -5.71 -11.13 -7.09
C SER A 8 -5.05 -10.74 -5.75
N GLY A 9 -4.85 -11.70 -4.84
CA GLY A 9 -4.12 -11.48 -3.58
C GLY A 9 -2.68 -11.02 -3.78
N ARG A 10 -1.96 -11.63 -4.73
CA ARG A 10 -0.59 -11.22 -5.09
C ARG A 10 -0.54 -9.78 -5.64
N TRP A 11 -1.49 -9.39 -6.48
CA TRP A 11 -1.56 -8.02 -6.99
C TRP A 11 -1.80 -7.00 -5.87
N LEU A 12 -2.69 -7.31 -4.91
CA LEU A 12 -2.92 -6.46 -3.75
C LEU A 12 -1.66 -6.27 -2.91
N ILE A 13 -0.86 -7.32 -2.73
CA ILE A 13 0.43 -7.24 -2.03
C ILE A 13 1.37 -6.25 -2.73
N ILE A 14 1.50 -6.36 -4.06
CA ILE A 14 2.36 -5.47 -4.86
C ILE A 14 1.89 -4.01 -4.74
N VAL A 15 0.59 -3.77 -4.90
CA VAL A 15 0.00 -2.43 -4.77
C VAL A 15 0.24 -1.86 -3.36
N GLY A 16 0.07 -2.67 -2.32
CA GLY A 16 0.33 -2.26 -0.93
C GLY A 16 1.77 -1.79 -0.72
N PHE A 17 2.76 -2.53 -1.24
CA PHE A 17 4.17 -2.12 -1.17
C PHE A 17 4.45 -0.82 -1.92
N ILE A 18 3.90 -0.65 -3.13
CA ILE A 18 4.07 0.59 -3.91
C ILE A 18 3.54 1.80 -3.13
N LEU A 19 2.36 1.66 -2.53
CA LEU A 19 1.77 2.73 -1.72
C LEU A 19 2.63 3.07 -0.50
N ILE A 20 3.15 2.06 0.21
CA ILE A 20 4.04 2.31 1.36
C ILE A 20 5.29 3.07 0.92
N ILE A 21 5.94 2.64 -0.17
CA ILE A 21 7.14 3.30 -0.69
C ILE A 21 6.82 4.76 -1.09
N MET A 22 5.70 4.99 -1.79
CA MET A 22 5.26 6.33 -2.16
C MET A 22 5.00 7.21 -0.94
N GLY A 23 4.30 6.69 0.07
CA GLY A 23 4.01 7.45 1.29
C GLY A 23 5.27 7.82 2.08
N ILE A 24 6.27 6.92 2.13
CA ILE A 24 7.59 7.24 2.69
C ILE A 24 8.26 8.37 1.89
N ILE A 25 8.26 8.29 0.56
CA ILE A 25 8.83 9.34 -0.29
C ILE A 25 8.12 10.68 -0.06
N PHE A 26 6.80 10.70 0.05
CA PHE A 26 6.04 11.94 0.31
C PHE A 26 6.42 12.54 1.66
N GLN A 27 6.57 11.71 2.69
CA GLN A 27 7.00 12.16 4.00
C GLN A 27 8.44 12.71 3.98
N LEU A 28 9.36 12.05 3.26
CA LEU A 28 10.73 12.55 3.11
C LEU A 28 10.81 13.84 2.29
N GLN A 29 9.97 14.00 1.26
CA GLN A 29 9.85 15.26 0.51
C GLN A 29 9.31 16.38 1.39
N SER A 30 8.31 16.09 2.25
CA SER A 30 7.69 17.08 3.15
C SER A 30 8.69 17.74 4.10
N ILE A 31 9.75 17.03 4.47
CA ILE A 31 10.83 17.53 5.34
C ILE A 31 12.07 17.96 4.56
N SER A 32 11.95 18.15 3.24
CA SER A 32 13.04 18.62 2.35
C SER A 32 14.22 17.65 2.22
N MET A 33 14.09 16.40 2.66
CA MET A 33 15.19 15.44 2.67
C MET A 33 15.46 14.83 1.29
N VAL A 34 14.42 14.67 0.47
CA VAL A 34 14.53 14.14 -0.90
C VAL A 34 13.67 14.95 -1.87
N GLY A 35 13.91 14.79 -3.17
CA GLY A 35 13.13 15.43 -4.24
C GLY A 35 13.56 16.86 -4.59
N PRO A 36 13.05 17.41 -5.71
CA PRO A 36 13.40 18.76 -6.15
C PRO A 36 12.66 19.81 -5.32
N SER A 37 13.32 20.95 -5.07
CA SER A 37 12.73 22.10 -4.37
C SER A 37 11.55 22.74 -5.10
N SER A 38 11.37 22.46 -6.40
CA SER A 38 10.21 22.89 -7.18
C SER A 38 8.97 22.00 -6.98
N SER A 39 9.09 20.87 -6.29
CA SER A 39 7.96 19.99 -5.98
C SER A 39 7.01 20.69 -5.01
N PHE A 40 5.71 20.60 -5.27
CA PHE A 40 4.66 21.10 -4.36
C PHE A 40 4.66 20.40 -2.99
N MET A 41 5.30 19.23 -2.89
CA MET A 41 5.46 18.49 -1.64
C MET A 41 6.70 18.89 -0.85
N TYR A 42 7.69 19.52 -1.50
CA TYR A 42 8.97 19.82 -0.86
C TYR A 42 8.79 20.88 0.23
N ALA A 43 9.35 20.63 1.42
CA ALA A 43 9.23 21.51 2.58
C ALA A 43 7.78 21.82 3.01
N ASN A 44 6.81 20.95 2.69
CA ASN A 44 5.40 21.18 2.96
C ASN A 44 4.86 20.23 4.06
N PRO A 45 4.54 20.72 5.27
CA PRO A 45 4.14 19.88 6.41
C PRO A 45 2.81 19.13 6.21
N ASP A 46 1.92 19.59 5.33
CA ASP A 46 0.69 18.86 5.01
C ASP A 46 1.00 17.48 4.43
N TRP A 47 2.09 17.39 3.67
CA TRP A 47 2.55 16.13 3.06
C TRP A 47 3.21 15.18 4.05
N THR A 48 3.56 15.63 5.26
CA THR A 48 3.96 14.72 6.34
C THR A 48 2.79 13.84 6.76
N PHE A 49 1.62 14.45 7.02
CA PHE A 49 0.43 13.71 7.43
C PHE A 49 -0.17 12.91 6.26
N ASN A 50 -0.23 13.49 5.07
CA ASN A 50 -0.70 12.76 3.87
C ASN A 50 0.18 11.55 3.56
N GLY A 51 1.51 11.66 3.70
CA GLY A 51 2.44 10.54 3.56
C GLY A 51 2.12 9.39 4.51
N LEU A 52 1.86 9.71 5.79
CA LEU A 52 1.43 8.71 6.79
C LEU A 52 0.09 8.05 6.44
N ILE A 53 -0.90 8.81 5.94
CA ILE A 53 -2.17 8.24 5.47
C ILE A 53 -1.92 7.25 4.34
N VAL A 54 -1.10 7.63 3.35
CA VAL A 54 -0.78 6.76 2.21
C VAL A 54 -0.09 5.47 2.68
N ILE A 55 0.82 5.56 3.66
CA ILE A 55 1.43 4.38 4.29
C ILE A 55 0.37 3.51 4.97
N GLY A 56 -0.55 4.10 5.73
CA GLY A 56 -1.63 3.38 6.42
C GLY A 56 -2.57 2.65 5.45
N VAL A 57 -2.95 3.31 4.36
CA VAL A 57 -3.73 2.69 3.28
C VAL A 57 -2.95 1.56 2.62
N GLY A 58 -1.67 1.78 2.29
CA GLY A 58 -0.79 0.75 1.73
C GLY A 58 -0.65 -0.47 2.64
N GLY A 59 -0.48 -0.26 3.94
CA GLY A 59 -0.45 -1.33 4.95
C GLY A 59 -1.77 -2.09 5.02
N SER A 60 -2.91 -1.40 4.97
CA SER A 60 -4.24 -2.03 4.98
C SER A 60 -4.45 -2.91 3.73
N VAL A 61 -4.06 -2.40 2.56
CA VAL A 61 -4.10 -3.15 1.29
C VAL A 61 -3.18 -4.36 1.33
N LEU A 62 -1.97 -4.21 1.88
CA LEU A 62 -1.00 -5.29 2.04
C LEU A 62 -1.54 -6.40 2.94
N ILE A 63 -2.09 -6.06 4.10
CA ILE A 63 -2.72 -7.01 5.04
C ILE A 63 -3.86 -7.75 4.34
N PHE A 64 -4.73 -7.03 3.62
CA PHE A 64 -5.83 -7.66 2.88
C PHE A 64 -5.33 -8.59 1.77
N GLY A 65 -4.30 -8.19 1.03
CA GLY A 65 -3.66 -9.02 0.01
C GLY A 65 -3.06 -10.32 0.58
N LEU A 66 -2.39 -10.23 1.74
CA LEU A 66 -1.88 -11.39 2.47
C LEU A 66 -3.01 -12.31 2.95
N TYR A 67 -4.09 -11.73 3.47
CA TYR A 67 -5.28 -12.49 3.88
C TYR A 67 -5.92 -13.24 2.72
N VAL A 68 -6.13 -12.58 1.58
CA VAL A 68 -6.68 -13.21 0.35
C VAL A 68 -5.76 -14.32 -0.17
N THR A 69 -4.45 -14.12 -0.07
CA THR A 69 -3.45 -15.10 -0.55
C THR A 69 -3.37 -16.34 0.37
N THR A 70 -3.44 -16.15 1.69
CA THR A 70 -3.33 -17.24 2.68
C THR A 70 -4.61 -18.05 2.86
N ARG A 71 -5.76 -17.53 2.43
CA ARG A 71 -7.03 -18.26 2.28
C ARG A 71 -6.96 -19.31 1.14
N LYS A 72 -5.95 -20.18 1.14
CA LYS A 72 -5.96 -21.42 0.34
C LYS A 72 -7.24 -22.18 0.67
N TYR A 73 -8.11 -22.23 -0.33
CA TYR A 73 -9.14 -23.24 -0.59
C TYR A 73 -9.21 -24.34 0.48
N LYS A 74 -10.06 -24.18 1.49
CA LYS A 74 -10.72 -25.35 2.06
C LYS A 74 -11.69 -25.80 0.97
N ASN A 75 -11.21 -26.57 -0.02
CA ASN A 75 -12.14 -27.34 -0.84
C ASN A 75 -12.73 -28.37 0.13
N PRO A 76 -14.02 -28.34 0.47
CA PRO A 76 -14.62 -29.51 1.08
C PRO A 76 -14.67 -30.54 -0.04
N SER A 77 -13.62 -31.35 -0.18
CA SER A 77 -13.72 -32.61 -0.89
C SER A 77 -14.70 -33.45 -0.06
N ILE A 78 -15.98 -33.35 -0.40
CA ILE A 78 -16.98 -34.30 0.05
C ILE A 78 -16.64 -35.60 -0.69
N SER A 79 -16.31 -36.59 0.13
CA SER A 79 -16.11 -38.01 -0.19
C SER A 79 -17.23 -38.57 -1.06
#